data_AF-A0A1X1ZV08-F1
#
_entry.id   AF-A0A1X1ZV08-F1
#
_cell.length_a   1.000
_cell.length_b   1.000
_cell.length_c   1.000
_cell.angle_alpha   90.00
_cell.angle_beta   90.00
_cell.angle_gamma   90.00
#
_symmetry.space_group_name_H-M   'P 1'
#
loop_
_entity.id
_entity.type
_entity.pdbx_description
1 polymer ?
#
loop_
_entity_poly.entity_id
_entity_poly.type
_entity_poly.pdbx_seq_one_letter_code
_entity_poly.pdbx_strand_id
1 'polypeptide(L)'
;MPEHARHQVRVECDVAARHLTIVERRAPWREDYGPDWTSFPIARLRYTATTNTWTLYWRDRHLKFHRYDTIDPTPHIHDVLTEIDHNPSGIFWG
;
A
#
# COMPACT_ATOMS: atom_id res chain seq x y z
N MET A 1 6.45 26.85 -3.02
CA MET A 1 7.29 25.62 -2.95
C MET A 1 7.85 25.32 -4.35
N PRO A 2 9.06 24.74 -4.51
CA PRO A 2 9.68 24.59 -5.83
C PRO A 2 8.89 23.64 -6.74
N GLU A 3 8.88 23.93 -8.04
CA GLU A 3 8.02 23.29 -9.06
C GLU A 3 8.25 21.77 -9.21
N HIS A 4 9.42 21.28 -8.81
CA HIS A 4 9.77 19.87 -8.81
C HIS A 4 9.05 19.01 -7.76
N ALA A 5 8.40 19.63 -6.76
CA ALA A 5 7.68 18.89 -5.71
C ALA A 5 6.28 18.41 -6.16
N ARG A 6 5.77 18.89 -7.31
CA ARG A 6 4.41 18.58 -7.80
C ARG A 6 4.19 17.12 -8.22
N HIS A 7 5.26 16.35 -8.40
CA HIS A 7 5.22 14.93 -8.76
C HIS A 7 5.87 14.03 -7.70
N GLN A 8 6.01 14.50 -6.45
CA GLN A 8 6.61 13.65 -5.42
C GLN A 8 5.58 12.67 -4.87
N VAL A 9 5.63 11.45 -5.40
CA VAL A 9 4.99 10.27 -4.81
C VAL A 9 5.92 9.73 -3.73
N ARG A 10 5.40 9.56 -2.51
CA ARG A 10 6.12 8.89 -1.41
C ARG A 10 5.41 7.61 -1.06
N VAL A 11 6.17 6.52 -0.92
CA VAL A 11 5.66 5.27 -0.37
C VAL A 11 5.98 5.26 1.13
N GLU A 12 4.94 5.18 1.94
CA GLU A 12 5.01 5.09 3.39
C GLU A 12 4.43 3.74 3.86
N CYS A 13 4.85 3.29 5.04
CA CYS A 13 4.33 2.10 5.68
C CYS A 13 3.68 2.48 7.00
N ASP A 14 2.37 2.30 7.11
CA ASP A 14 1.62 2.43 8.34
C ASP A 14 1.68 1.11 9.12
N VAL A 15 2.22 1.17 10.33
CA VAL A 15 2.45 0.00 11.19
C VAL A 15 1.39 -0.03 12.27
N ALA A 16 0.57 -1.09 12.28
CA ALA A 16 -0.34 -1.38 13.37
C ALA A 16 0.00 -2.72 14.04
N ALA A 17 -0.61 -2.99 15.20
CA ALA A 17 -0.30 -4.15 16.03
C ALA A 17 -0.41 -5.52 15.31
N ARG A 18 -1.22 -5.63 14.25
CA ARG A 18 -1.47 -6.90 13.53
C ARG A 18 -1.42 -6.78 12.01
N HIS A 19 -1.17 -5.59 11.49
CA HIS A 19 -1.10 -5.39 10.05
C HIS A 19 -0.18 -4.22 9.71
N LEU A 20 0.43 -4.31 8.53
CA LEU A 20 1.16 -3.24 7.89
C LEU A 20 0.32 -2.76 6.70
N THR A 21 0.18 -1.46 6.52
CA THR A 21 -0.49 -0.91 5.32
C THR A 21 0.53 -0.09 4.54
N ILE A 22 0.77 -0.47 3.30
CA ILE A 22 1.54 0.33 2.36
C ILE A 22 0.64 1.45 1.85
N VAL A 23 1.09 2.69 2.01
CA VAL A 23 0.34 3.90 1.69
C VAL A 23 1.17 4.73 0.73
N GLU A 24 0.56 5.15 -0.36
CA GLU A 24 1.14 6.13 -1.25
C GLU A 24 0.65 7.52 -0.90
N ARG A 25 1.56 8.46 -0.73
CA ARG A 25 1.27 9.84 -0.39
C ARG A 25 1.66 10.72 -1.55
N ARG A 26 0.66 11.42 -2.10
CA ARG A 26 0.84 12.34 -3.22
C ARG A 26 0.74 13.77 -2.71
N ALA A 27 1.73 14.57 -3.08
CA ALA A 27 1.68 16.01 -2.85
C ALA A 27 0.46 16.61 -3.57
N PRO A 28 -0.16 17.67 -3.02
CA PRO A 28 -1.30 18.32 -3.65
C PRO A 28 -0.93 18.84 -5.04
N TRP A 29 -1.77 18.54 -6.03
CA TRP A 29 -1.54 18.91 -7.44
C TRP A 29 -1.73 20.43 -7.69
N ARG A 30 -2.42 21.15 -6.80
CA ARG A 30 -2.58 22.62 -6.82
C ARG A 30 -2.74 23.20 -5.41
N GLU A 31 -2.07 24.32 -5.14
CA GLU A 31 -2.15 25.06 -3.86
C GLU A 31 -3.57 25.60 -3.56
N ASP A 32 -4.39 25.80 -4.59
CA ASP A 32 -5.75 26.36 -4.49
C ASP A 32 -6.79 25.35 -3.97
N TYR A 33 -6.51 24.04 -4.02
CA TYR A 33 -7.45 22.97 -3.65
C TYR A 33 -7.16 22.34 -2.27
N GLY A 34 -6.29 22.97 -1.49
CA GLY A 34 -5.93 22.57 -0.13
C GLY A 34 -4.52 22.01 -0.01
N PRO A 35 -3.79 22.29 1.09
CA PRO A 35 -2.41 21.83 1.31
C PRO A 35 -2.32 20.34 1.69
N ASP A 36 -3.42 19.60 1.66
CA ASP A 36 -3.50 18.28 2.25
C ASP A 36 -2.83 17.22 1.37
N TRP A 37 -1.82 16.57 1.94
CA TRP A 37 -1.18 15.41 1.34
C TRP A 37 -2.20 14.29 1.28
N THR A 38 -2.54 13.84 0.07
CA THR A 38 -3.52 12.76 -0.05
C THR A 38 -2.83 11.43 0.20
N SER A 39 -3.38 10.66 1.14
CA SER A 39 -2.91 9.33 1.53
C SER A 39 -3.78 8.26 0.87
N PHE A 40 -3.18 7.42 0.04
CA PHE A 40 -3.85 6.32 -0.65
C PHE A 40 -3.33 4.98 -0.13
N PRO A 41 -4.11 4.23 0.66
CA PRO A 41 -3.71 2.88 1.02
C PRO A 41 -3.72 1.99 -0.22
N ILE A 42 -2.66 1.23 -0.44
CA ILE A 42 -2.47 0.40 -1.64
C ILE A 42 -2.59 -1.07 -1.30
N ALA A 43 -1.80 -1.51 -0.32
CA ALA A 43 -1.72 -2.89 0.08
C ALA A 43 -1.76 -3.00 1.60
N ARG A 44 -2.35 -4.08 2.11
CA ARG A 44 -2.29 -4.39 3.53
C ARG A 44 -1.77 -5.80 3.73
N LEU A 45 -0.73 -5.92 4.55
CA LEU A 45 -0.14 -7.18 4.96
C LEU A 45 -0.62 -7.47 6.37
N ARG A 46 -1.40 -8.53 6.56
CA ARG A 46 -1.88 -8.94 7.88
C ARG A 46 -1.04 -10.08 8.41
N TYR A 47 -0.53 -9.94 9.62
CA TYR A 47 0.18 -11.02 10.29
C TYR A 47 -0.79 -11.88 11.11
N THR A 48 -0.74 -13.19 10.90
CA THR A 48 -1.54 -14.17 11.62
C THR A 48 -0.62 -14.97 12.54
N ALA A 49 -0.60 -14.62 13.83
CA ALA A 49 0.28 -15.24 14.82
C ALA A 49 0.05 -16.75 15.02
N THR A 50 -1.17 -17.25 14.81
CA THR A 50 -1.49 -18.68 14.94
C THR A 50 -0.85 -19.54 13.87
N THR A 51 -0.64 -18.99 12.67
CA THR A 51 -0.02 -19.68 11.53
C THR A 51 1.38 -19.15 11.22
N ASN A 52 1.83 -18.10 11.93
CA ASN A 52 3.08 -17.39 11.68
C ASN A 52 3.22 -16.94 10.22
N THR A 53 2.12 -16.51 9.59
CA THR A 53 2.07 -16.14 8.17
C THR A 53 1.56 -14.73 7.95
N TRP A 54 2.04 -14.12 6.87
CA TRP A 54 1.56 -12.87 6.30
C TRP A 54 0.55 -13.17 5.20
N THR A 55 -0.55 -12.45 5.20
CA THR A 55 -1.56 -12.50 4.13
C THR A 55 -1.65 -11.13 3.48
N LEU A 56 -1.55 -11.11 2.16
CA LEU A 56 -1.66 -9.89 1.35
C LEU A 56 -3.13 -9.58 1.06
N TYR A 57 -3.47 -8.30 1.20
CA TYR A 57 -4.75 -7.76 0.83
C TYR A 57 -4.56 -6.57 -0.11
N TRP A 58 -5.35 -6.56 -1.18
CA TRP A 58 -5.44 -5.45 -2.12
C TRP A 58 -6.68 -4.60 -1.83
N ARG A 59 -6.62 -3.33 -2.19
CA ARG A 59 -7.73 -2.39 -2.00
C ARG A 59 -8.58 -2.28 -3.27
N ASP A 60 -9.89 -2.38 -3.15
CA ASP A 60 -10.81 -2.11 -4.25
C ASP A 60 -11.13 -0.61 -4.40
N ARG A 61 -11.89 -0.26 -5.45
CA ARG A 61 -12.33 1.12 -5.71
C ARG A 61 -13.16 1.74 -4.57
N HIS A 62 -13.81 0.93 -3.74
CA HIS A 62 -14.60 1.34 -2.58
C HIS A 62 -13.79 1.39 -1.27
N LEU A 63 -12.46 1.35 -1.35
CA LEU A 63 -11.54 1.38 -0.20
C LEU A 63 -11.65 0.16 0.73
N LYS A 64 -12.23 -0.95 0.27
CA LYS A 64 -12.28 -2.22 1.01
C LYS A 64 -11.08 -3.08 0.67
N PHE A 65 -10.60 -3.80 1.68
CA PHE A 65 -9.49 -4.73 1.51
C PHE A 65 -9.99 -6.13 1.24
N HIS A 66 -9.49 -6.72 0.16
CA HIS A 66 -9.79 -8.07 -0.27
C HIS A 66 -8.52 -8.90 -0.23
N ARG A 67 -8.62 -10.18 0.15
CA ARG A 67 -7.48 -11.09 0.11
C ARG A 67 -6.97 -11.19 -1.33
N TYR A 68 -5.66 -11.10 -1.48
CA TYR A 68 -5.00 -11.29 -2.76
C TYR A 68 -4.65 -12.78 -2.90
N ASP A 69 -5.29 -13.45 -3.85
CA ASP A 69 -5.25 -14.92 -3.95
C ASP A 69 -4.08 -15.44 -4.81
N THR A 70 -3.37 -14.55 -5.51
CA THR A 70 -2.20 -14.92 -6.34
C THR A 70 -0.99 -15.35 -5.51
N ILE A 71 -0.91 -14.90 -4.26
CA ILE A 71 0.13 -15.32 -3.30
C ILE A 71 -0.53 -15.99 -2.10
N ASP A 72 -0.09 -17.21 -1.80
CA ASP A 72 -0.50 -17.90 -0.59
C ASP A 72 0.07 -17.22 0.68
N PRO A 73 -0.56 -17.42 1.85
CA PRO A 73 -0.05 -16.87 3.10
C PRO A 73 1.34 -17.43 3.38
N THR A 74 2.33 -16.54 3.48
CA THR A 74 3.75 -16.91 3.60
C THR A 74 4.33 -16.41 4.92
N PRO A 75 5.19 -17.18 5.60
CA PRO A 75 5.92 -16.67 6.77
C PRO A 75 6.93 -15.57 6.41
N HIS A 76 7.30 -15.44 5.13
CA HIS A 76 8.30 -14.50 4.67
C HIS A 76 7.65 -13.21 4.17
N ILE A 77 7.79 -12.13 4.94
CA ILE A 77 7.30 -10.80 4.54
C ILE A 77 7.94 -10.32 3.23
N HIS A 78 9.19 -10.72 2.96
CA HIS A 78 9.89 -10.31 1.75
C HIS A 78 9.15 -10.75 0.47
N ASP A 79 8.65 -11.99 0.43
CA ASP A 79 7.88 -12.49 -0.73
C ASP A 79 6.63 -11.64 -0.99
N VAL A 80 5.96 -11.21 0.08
CA VAL A 80 4.79 -10.33 -0.01
C VAL A 80 5.17 -8.95 -0.56
N LEU A 81 6.29 -8.39 -0.11
CA LEU A 81 6.78 -7.10 -0.58
C LEU A 81 7.25 -7.19 -2.04
N THR A 82 7.89 -8.28 -2.44
CA THR A 82 8.30 -8.54 -3.82
C THR A 82 7.08 -8.66 -4.74
N GLU A 83 6.01 -9.33 -4.30
CA GLU A 83 4.78 -9.43 -5.09
C GLU A 83 4.09 -8.06 -5.26
N ILE A 84 4.12 -7.22 -4.21
CA ILE A 84 3.64 -5.84 -4.31
C ILE A 84 4.48 -5.03 -5.29
N ASP A 85 5.82 -5.10 -5.22
CA ASP A 85 6.75 -4.37 -6.10
C ASP A 85 6.61 -4.81 -7.57
N HIS A 86 6.60 -6.12 -7.82
CA HIS A 86 6.45 -6.70 -9.15
C HIS A 86 5.10 -6.35 -9.78
N ASN A 87 4.04 -6.24 -8.96
CA ASN A 87 2.70 -5.81 -9.36
C ASN A 87 2.20 -6.44 -10.68
N PRO A 88 2.22 -7.78 -10.81
CA PRO A 88 1.89 -8.44 -12.08
C PRO A 88 0.45 -8.17 -12.54
N SER A 89 -0.46 -7.94 -11.59
CA SER A 89 -1.87 -7.64 -11.87
C SER A 89 -2.14 -6.14 -12.13
N GLY A 90 -1.17 -5.25 -11.91
CA GLY A 90 -1.36 -3.80 -12.02
C GLY A 90 -2.27 -3.17 -10.96
N ILE A 91 -2.62 -3.91 -9.90
CA ILE A 91 -3.61 -3.47 -8.90
C ILE A 91 -3.02 -2.64 -7.76
N PHE A 92 -1.71 -2.74 -7.53
CA PHE A 92 -1.03 -2.03 -6.44
C PHE A 92 -0.50 -0.67 -6.90
N TRP A 93 0.24 -0.64 -8.00
CA TRP A 93 0.82 0.58 -8.56
C TRP A 93 0.20 0.91 -9.92
N GLY A 94 -0.09 2.19 -10.15
CA GLY A 94 -0.73 2.72 -11.36
C GLY A 94 -0.83 4.25 -11.37
#